data_AF-A0A965UVR2-F1
#
_entry.id   AF-A0A965UVR2-F1
#
_cell.length_a   1.000
_cell.length_b   1.000
_cell.length_c   1.000
_cell.angle_alpha   90.00
_cell.angle_beta   90.00
_cell.angle_gamma   90.00
#
_symmetry.space_group_name_H-M   'P 1'
#
loop_
_entity.id
_entity.type
_entity.pdbx_description
1 polymer ?
#
loop_
_entity_poly.entity_id
_entity_poly.type
_entity_poly.pdbx_seq_one_letter_code
_entity_poly.pdbx_strand_id
1 'polypeptide(L)'
;MKHDPNDAVDYIIKHAAQFADAKAQRVYLEEFRKSKKAMLMRDSLETALGAQEREAYAHPEYLELLLGIKEAVRIEEKLRWDLIAAQARIEIYRTQQANLRAEGKATI
;
A
#
# COMPACT_ATOMS: atom_id res chain seq x y z
N MET A 1 -9.99 -5.84 27.57
CA MET A 1 -10.44 -4.59 26.92
C MET A 1 -11.57 -4.97 25.98
N LYS A 2 -12.78 -4.46 26.20
CA LYS A 2 -13.97 -4.75 25.37
C LYS A 2 -13.80 -3.90 24.10
N HIS A 3 -13.31 -4.48 23.01
CA HIS A 3 -13.18 -3.75 21.75
C HIS A 3 -14.56 -3.64 21.12
N ASP A 4 -15.04 -2.41 20.92
CA ASP A 4 -16.27 -2.16 20.18
C ASP A 4 -15.99 -2.49 18.71
N PRO A 5 -16.77 -3.35 18.04
CA PRO A 5 -16.60 -3.60 16.61
C PRO A 5 -16.67 -2.31 15.76
N ASN A 6 -17.32 -1.25 16.24
CA ASN A 6 -17.33 0.05 15.57
C ASN A 6 -15.94 0.70 15.54
N ASP A 7 -15.06 0.42 16.52
CA ASP A 7 -13.68 0.92 16.51
C ASP A 7 -12.92 0.43 15.26
N ALA A 8 -13.21 -0.80 14.81
CA ALA A 8 -12.61 -1.37 13.61
C ALA A 8 -13.16 -0.72 12.32
N VAL A 9 -14.45 -0.36 12.31
CA VAL A 9 -15.06 0.37 11.19
C VAL A 9 -14.49 1.78 11.10
N ASP A 10 -14.40 2.49 12.22
CA ASP A 10 -13.82 3.83 12.29
C ASP A 10 -12.35 3.82 11.88
N TYR A 11 -11.60 2.78 12.27
CA TYR A 11 -10.24 2.58 11.81
C TYR A 11 -10.17 2.47 10.28
N ILE A 12 -11.06 1.68 9.67
CA ILE A 12 -11.12 1.54 8.20
C ILE A 12 -11.41 2.88 7.54
N ILE A 13 -12.43 3.61 7.99
CA ILE A 13 -12.83 4.91 7.43
C ILE A 13 -11.68 5.91 7.55
N LYS A 14 -11.04 5.98 8.71
CA LYS A 14 -9.93 6.92 8.98
C LYS A 14 -8.72 6.68 8.07
N HIS A 15 -8.39 5.42 7.78
CA HIS A 15 -7.17 5.08 7.03
C HIS A 15 -7.42 4.81 5.53
N ALA A 16 -8.68 4.77 5.09
CA ALA A 16 -9.03 4.54 3.69
C ALA A 16 -8.39 5.57 2.74
N ALA A 17 -8.45 6.86 3.10
CA ALA A 17 -7.83 7.93 2.31
C ALA A 17 -6.31 7.76 2.23
N GLN A 18 -5.66 7.44 3.35
CA GLN A 18 -4.21 7.22 3.41
C GLN A 18 -3.79 6.03 2.54
N PHE A 19 -4.57 4.94 2.53
CA PHE A 19 -4.31 3.79 1.68
C PHE A 19 -4.45 4.14 0.20
N ALA A 20 -5.50 4.89 -0.15
CA ALA A 20 -5.71 5.37 -1.51
C ALA A 20 -4.55 6.24 -2.00
N ASP A 21 -4.10 7.19 -1.16
CA ASP A 21 -2.97 8.07 -1.48
C ASP A 21 -1.67 7.28 -1.64
N ALA A 22 -1.37 6.35 -0.73
CA ALA A 22 -0.17 5.50 -0.82
C ALA A 22 -0.15 4.66 -2.11
N LYS A 23 -1.31 4.09 -2.48
CA LYS A 23 -1.47 3.33 -3.72
C LYS A 23 -1.32 4.21 -4.96
N ALA A 24 -1.95 5.39 -4.96
CA ALA A 24 -1.83 6.35 -6.05
C ALA A 24 -0.37 6.77 -6.25
N GLN A 25 0.34 7.07 -5.16
CA GLN A 25 1.75 7.42 -5.18
C GLN A 25 2.61 6.28 -5.75
N ARG A 26 2.44 5.04 -5.28
CA ARG A 26 3.20 3.90 -5.80
C ARG A 26 3.00 3.75 -7.31
N VAL A 27 1.74 3.73 -7.76
CA VAL A 27 1.39 3.55 -9.18
C VAL A 27 1.98 4.69 -10.02
N TYR A 28 1.87 5.93 -9.56
CA TYR A 28 2.46 7.08 -10.25
C TYR A 28 3.97 6.94 -10.39
N LEU A 29 4.69 6.62 -9.31
CA LEU A 29 6.15 6.49 -9.33
C LEU A 29 6.61 5.33 -10.23
N GLU A 30 5.90 4.19 -10.21
CA GLU A 30 6.19 3.03 -11.05
C GLU A 30 6.09 3.34 -12.54
N GLU A 31 5.06 4.09 -12.94
CA GLU A 31 4.87 4.51 -14.33
C GLU A 31 5.85 5.63 -14.71
N PHE A 32 6.02 6.63 -13.83
CA PHE A 32 6.97 7.73 -14.04
C PHE A 32 8.41 7.24 -14.20
N ARG A 33 8.78 6.11 -13.61
CA ARG A 33 10.11 5.48 -13.78
C ARG A 33 10.51 5.28 -15.24
N LYS A 34 9.57 4.97 -16.13
CA LYS A 34 9.82 4.83 -17.57
C LYS A 34 10.17 6.19 -18.19
N SER A 35 9.40 7.21 -17.86
CA SER A 35 9.64 8.59 -18.30
C SER A 35 10.95 9.13 -17.75
N LYS A 36 11.26 8.90 -16.47
CA LYS A 36 12.50 9.35 -15.84
C LYS A 36 13.73 8.75 -16.52
N LYS A 37 13.70 7.43 -16.79
CA LYS A 37 14.75 6.77 -17.57
C LYS A 37 14.94 7.45 -18.93
N ALA A 38 13.86 7.69 -19.67
CA ALA A 38 13.94 8.31 -20.99
C ALA A 38 14.51 9.74 -20.94
N MET A 39 14.14 10.54 -19.94
CA MET A 39 14.72 11.87 -19.71
C MET A 39 16.23 11.77 -19.46
N LEU A 40 16.65 10.85 -18.60
CA LEU A 40 18.08 10.66 -18.29
C LEU A 40 18.88 10.13 -19.48
N MET A 41 18.29 9.24 -20.29
CA MET A 41 18.91 8.78 -21.54
C MET A 41 19.07 9.93 -22.55
N ARG A 42 18.08 10.83 -22.65
CA ARG A 42 18.16 12.03 -23.50
C ARG A 42 19.26 12.98 -23.06
N ASP A 43 19.49 13.09 -21.75
CA ASP A 43 20.47 14.02 -21.17
C ASP A 43 21.89 13.41 -21.13
N SER A 44 22.06 12.13 -21.46
CA SER A 44 23.37 11.45 -21.57
C SER A 44 24.19 11.99 -22.74
N LEU A 45 25.51 12.06 -22.55
CA LEU A 45 26.47 12.45 -23.60
C LEU A 45 26.90 11.27 -24.48
N GLU A 46 26.50 10.04 -24.11
CA GLU A 46 26.81 8.83 -24.85
C GLU A 46 25.99 8.76 -26.15
N THR A 47 26.56 8.14 -27.18
CA THR A 47 25.89 7.99 -28.48
C THR A 47 25.23 6.63 -28.66
N ALA A 48 25.82 5.58 -28.07
CA ALA A 48 25.25 4.24 -28.11
C ALA A 48 24.08 4.12 -27.14
N LEU A 49 22.92 3.66 -27.61
CA LEU A 49 21.71 3.51 -26.79
C LEU A 49 21.94 2.69 -25.51
N GLY A 50 22.75 1.63 -25.59
CA GLY A 50 23.08 0.80 -24.42
C GLY A 50 23.94 1.53 -23.37
N ALA A 51 24.80 2.46 -23.81
CA ALA A 51 25.59 3.29 -22.90
C ALA A 51 24.71 4.34 -22.21
N GLN A 52 23.83 5.01 -22.96
CA GLN A 52 22.83 5.94 -22.40
C GLN A 52 21.92 5.24 -21.38
N GLU A 53 21.44 4.03 -21.70
CA GLU A 53 20.59 3.24 -20.81
C GLU A 53 21.30 2.87 -19.50
N ARG A 54 22.56 2.43 -19.58
CA ARG A 54 23.38 2.10 -18.42
C ARG A 54 23.57 3.32 -17.51
N GLU A 55 23.88 4.48 -18.09
CA GLU A 55 24.01 5.73 -17.33
C GLU A 55 22.69 6.12 -16.67
N ALA A 56 21.58 6.06 -17.40
CA ALA A 56 20.26 6.39 -16.87
C ALA A 56 19.87 5.52 -15.67
N TYR A 57 20.15 4.21 -15.71
CA TYR A 57 19.88 3.33 -14.57
C TYR A 57 20.79 3.58 -13.37
N ALA A 58 22.04 3.97 -13.61
CA ALA A 58 23.00 4.29 -12.56
C ALA A 58 22.83 5.72 -12.00
N HIS A 59 22.05 6.57 -12.66
CA HIS A 59 21.90 7.97 -12.30
C HIS A 59 21.32 8.14 -10.89
N PRO A 60 21.84 9.04 -10.04
CA PRO A 60 21.36 9.25 -8.67
C PRO A 60 19.86 9.48 -8.58
N GLU A 61 19.29 10.30 -9.45
CA GLU A 61 17.84 10.57 -9.47
C GLU A 61 16.98 9.36 -9.85
N TYR A 62 17.52 8.42 -10.65
CA TYR A 62 16.82 7.17 -10.92
C TYR A 62 16.82 6.27 -9.68
N LEU A 63 17.95 6.20 -8.97
CA LEU A 63 18.06 5.44 -7.72
C LEU A 63 17.18 6.03 -6.61
N GLU A 64 17.11 7.36 -6.51
CA GLU A 64 16.20 8.05 -5.59
C GLU A 64 14.74 7.73 -5.90
N LEU A 65 14.35 7.70 -7.18
CA LEU A 65 13.02 7.27 -7.59
C LEU A 65 12.72 5.83 -7.14
N LEU A 66 13.69 4.91 -7.24
CA LEU A 66 13.52 3.54 -6.75
C LEU A 66 13.33 3.49 -5.23
N LEU A 67 14.02 4.34 -4.47
CA LEU A 67 13.80 4.48 -3.02
C LEU A 67 12.40 5.01 -2.72
N GLY A 68 11.91 5.99 -3.51
CA GLY A 68 10.54 6.48 -3.42
C GLY A 68 9.50 5.40 -3.67
N ILE A 69 9.69 4.57 -4.71
CA ILE A 69 8.81 3.41 -4.98
C ILE A 69 8.83 2.43 -3.82
N LYS A 70 10.02 2.07 -3.31
CA LYS A 70 10.16 1.16 -2.17
C LYS A 70 9.39 1.66 -0.94
N GLU A 71 9.47 2.95 -0.65
CA GLU A 71 8.77 3.55 0.49
C GLU A 71 7.24 3.60 0.27
N ALA A 72 6.79 3.98 -0.92
CA ALA A 72 5.37 3.97 -1.26
C ALA A 72 4.75 2.57 -1.13
N VAL A 73 5.45 1.54 -1.62
CA VAL A 73 5.06 0.12 -1.44
C VAL A 73 4.96 -0.23 0.04
N ARG A 74 5.97 0.13 0.85
CA ARG A 74 5.99 -0.18 2.29
C ARG A 74 4.78 0.42 3.02
N ILE A 75 4.43 1.66 2.70
CA ILE A 75 3.28 2.36 3.30
C ILE A 75 1.97 1.73 2.83
N GLU A 76 1.80 1.50 1.52
CA GLU A 76 0.61 0.87 0.95
C GLU A 76 0.37 -0.51 1.57
N GLU A 77 1.39 -1.37 1.60
CA GLU A 77 1.26 -2.74 2.11
C GLU A 77 0.94 -2.76 3.61
N LYS A 78 1.55 -1.88 4.40
CA LYS A 78 1.20 -1.77 5.82
C LYS A 78 -0.28 -1.42 5.99
N LEU A 79 -0.74 -0.36 5.32
CA LEU A 79 -2.13 0.09 5.40
C LEU A 79 -3.09 -0.99 4.88
N ARG A 80 -2.73 -1.72 3.82
CA ARG A 80 -3.50 -2.86 3.31
C ARG A 80 -3.75 -3.90 4.40
N TRP A 81 -2.68 -4.34 5.07
CA TRP A 81 -2.77 -5.38 6.10
C TRP A 81 -3.50 -4.91 7.35
N ASP A 82 -3.33 -3.64 7.74
CA ASP A 82 -4.09 -3.05 8.84
C ASP A 82 -5.59 -3.03 8.56
N LEU A 83 -5.99 -2.65 7.33
CA LEU A 83 -7.40 -2.65 6.91
C LEU A 83 -7.98 -4.08 6.85
N ILE A 84 -7.21 -5.05 6.35
CA ILE A 84 -7.60 -6.47 6.36
C ILE A 84 -7.79 -6.98 7.79
N ALA A 85 -6.87 -6.63 8.69
CA ALA A 85 -6.97 -7.02 10.10
C ALA A 85 -8.21 -6.40 10.78
N ALA A 86 -8.54 -5.14 10.45
CA ALA A 86 -9.77 -4.50 10.94
C ALA A 86 -11.02 -5.21 10.43
N GLN A 87 -11.07 -5.59 9.15
CA GLN A 87 -12.17 -6.40 8.59
C GLN A 87 -12.27 -7.76 9.31
N ALA A 88 -11.16 -8.45 9.53
CA ALA A 88 -11.14 -9.73 10.25
C ALA A 88 -11.68 -9.61 11.69
N ARG A 89 -11.41 -8.49 12.38
CA ARG A 89 -11.96 -8.22 13.72
C ARG A 89 -13.50 -8.13 13.70
N ILE A 90 -14.07 -7.48 12.68
CA ILE A 90 -15.53 -7.38 12.51
C ILE A 90 -16.13 -8.79 12.31
N GLU A 91 -15.50 -9.62 11.49
CA GLU A 91 -15.94 -10.99 11.22
C GLU A 91 -15.87 -11.90 12.46
N ILE A 92 -14.80 -11.78 13.25
CA ILE A 92 -14.65 -12.48 14.54
C ILE A 92 -15.78 -12.07 15.50
N TYR A 93 -16.04 -10.77 15.64
CA TYR A 93 -17.12 -10.27 16.49
C TYR A 93 -18.48 -10.81 16.05
N ARG A 94 -18.77 -10.77 14.74
CA ARG A 94 -20.01 -11.33 14.17
C ARG A 94 -20.21 -12.80 14.53
N THR A 95 -19.13 -13.58 14.47
CA THR A 95 -19.13 -15.01 14.81
C THR A 95 -19.37 -15.24 16.30
N GLN A 96 -18.68 -14.49 17.16
CA GLN A 96 -18.87 -14.57 18.62
C GLN A 96 -20.32 -14.24 19.02
N GLN A 97 -20.91 -13.19 18.45
CA GLN A 97 -22.32 -12.85 18.71
C GLN A 97 -23.30 -13.90 18.19
N ALA A 98 -22.99 -14.58 17.09
CA ALA A 98 -23.80 -15.70 16.59
C ALA A 98 -23.77 -16.89 17.57
N ASN A 99 -22.58 -17.26 18.07
CA ASN A 99 -22.43 -18.34 19.04
C ASN A 99 -23.17 -18.05 20.35
N LEU A 100 -23.01 -16.83 20.91
CA LEU A 100 -23.72 -16.43 22.13
C LEU A 100 -25.25 -16.51 21.99
N ARG A 101 -25.79 -16.14 20.80
CA ARG A 101 -27.23 -16.30 20.53
C ARG A 101 -27.67 -17.76 20.43
N ALA A 102 -26.81 -18.64 19.92
CA ALA A 102 -27.10 -20.07 19.85
C ALA A 102 -27.10 -20.71 21.25
N GLU A 103 -26.10 -20.39 22.08
CA GLU A 103 -26.01 -20.87 23.47
C GLU A 103 -27.20 -20.40 24.33
N GLY A 104 -27.59 -19.13 24.19
CA GLY A 104 -28.76 -18.58 24.90
C GLY A 104 -30.07 -19.27 24.52
N LYS A 105 -30.20 -19.79 23.28
CA LYS A 105 -31.37 -20.57 22.85
C LYS A 105 -31.35 -22.02 23.35
N ALA A 106 -30.18 -22.59 23.61
CA ALA A 106 -30.05 -23.97 24.07
C ALA A 106 -30.25 -24.12 25.59
N THR A 107 -30.20 -23.00 26.33
CA THR A 107 -30.29 -22.97 27.80
C THR A 107 -31.71 -22.63 28.31
N ILE A 108 -32.66 -22.39 27.41
CA ILE A 108 -34.09 -22.14 27.69
C ILE A 108 -34.89 -23.36 27.25
#